data_AF-A0A1F9ZFT0-F1
#
_entry.id   AF-A0A1F9ZFT0-F1
#
_cell.length_a   1.000
_cell.length_b   1.000
_cell.length_c   1.000
_cell.angle_alpha   90.00
_cell.angle_beta   90.00
_cell.angle_gamma   90.00
#
_symmetry.space_group_name_H-M   'P 1'
#
loop_
_entity.id
_entity.type
_entity.pdbx_description
1 polymer ?
#
loop_
_entity_poly.entity_id
_entity_poly.type
_entity_poly.pdbx_seq_one_letter_code
_entity_poly.pdbx_strand_id
1 'polypeptide(L)'
;MAGAAGSRQRREFPYGRGFFLQRFALFGGVVALLLVLLAFLTQTPAAWIVGIGVLLFAYLVVWGFSPLLTTHALSRALLTLRQGWYFRAFVPLKGIESAEPFDGDVPLGLRASLGRRRLYVTGSKVGLVSIRLKEPRRFWAVLGATADEIVFDVDSRDAFLEALRERRASLAPVQAERADSHLRD
;
A
#
# COMPACT_ATOMS: atom_id res chain seq x y z
N MET A 1 39.17 -8.50 14.03
CA MET A 1 38.13 -8.62 15.08
C MET A 1 36.88 -7.89 14.60
N ALA A 2 35.76 -8.61 14.59
CA ALA A 2 34.36 -8.18 14.69
C ALA A 2 33.83 -7.02 13.79
N GLY A 3 33.13 -7.42 12.72
CA GLY A 3 31.68 -7.20 12.63
C GLY A 3 31.16 -5.82 12.20
N ALA A 4 31.21 -5.52 10.90
CA ALA A 4 30.25 -4.60 10.28
C ALA A 4 29.17 -5.44 9.57
N ALA A 5 28.07 -5.65 10.28
CA ALA A 5 26.93 -6.44 9.86
C ALA A 5 26.36 -6.00 8.50
N GLY A 6 26.14 -6.97 7.61
CA GLY A 6 25.56 -6.75 6.29
C GLY A 6 24.27 -5.95 6.34
N SER A 7 24.26 -4.84 5.60
CA SER A 7 23.11 -3.97 5.46
C SER A 7 21.90 -4.76 4.97
N ARG A 8 20.83 -4.61 5.73
CA ARG A 8 19.47 -5.07 5.46
C ARG A 8 19.00 -4.53 4.11
N GLN A 9 19.12 -5.30 3.04
CA GLN A 9 18.71 -4.88 1.70
C GLN A 9 17.17 -4.83 1.58
N ARG A 10 16.56 -3.77 2.12
CA ARG A 10 15.14 -3.43 1.99
C ARG A 10 14.95 -2.75 0.64
N ARG A 11 14.15 -3.36 -0.25
CA ARG A 11 13.75 -2.72 -1.52
C ARG A 11 12.46 -1.95 -1.30
N GLU A 12 12.41 -0.72 -1.77
CA GLU A 12 11.23 0.13 -1.72
C GLU A 12 10.55 0.16 -3.08
N PHE A 13 9.22 0.12 -3.06
CA PHE A 13 8.39 0.21 -4.25
C PHE A 13 7.42 1.38 -4.05
N PRO A 14 7.59 2.48 -4.80
CA PRO A 14 6.67 3.59 -4.75
C PRO A 14 5.26 3.14 -5.08
N TYR A 15 4.31 3.80 -4.45
CA TYR A 15 2.90 3.69 -4.77
C TYR A 15 2.60 4.25 -6.16
N GLY A 16 1.57 3.74 -6.85
CA GLY A 16 1.19 4.23 -8.16
C GLY A 16 0.68 5.67 -8.11
N ARG A 17 1.40 6.59 -8.77
CA ARG A 17 1.13 8.04 -8.72
C ARG A 17 0.21 8.54 -9.84
N GLY A 18 -0.23 7.67 -10.74
CA GLY A 18 -0.90 8.05 -12.00
C GLY A 18 -2.12 8.95 -11.84
N PHE A 19 -2.87 8.81 -10.75
CA PHE A 19 -4.08 9.60 -10.49
C PHE A 19 -3.90 10.72 -9.45
N PHE A 20 -2.67 10.93 -8.95
CA PHE A 20 -2.41 11.95 -7.93
C PHE A 20 -2.74 13.35 -8.43
N LEU A 21 -2.22 13.74 -9.61
CA LEU A 21 -2.38 15.09 -10.15
C LEU A 21 -3.85 15.39 -10.43
N GLN A 22 -4.57 14.44 -11.02
CA GLN A 22 -6.00 14.55 -11.29
C GLN A 22 -6.81 14.75 -10.00
N ARG A 23 -6.53 13.96 -8.96
CA ARG A 23 -7.22 14.10 -7.66
C ARG A 23 -6.90 15.43 -7.00
N PHE A 24 -5.64 15.82 -7.01
CA PHE A 24 -5.21 17.10 -6.43
C PHE A 24 -5.91 18.28 -7.12
N ALA A 25 -5.97 18.26 -8.45
CA ALA A 25 -6.68 19.26 -9.23
C ALA A 25 -8.19 19.26 -8.94
N LEU A 26 -8.84 18.10 -8.89
CA LEU A 26 -10.28 17.98 -8.64
C LEU A 26 -10.64 18.45 -7.22
N PHE A 27 -9.91 17.99 -6.21
CA PHE A 27 -10.12 18.43 -4.82
C PHE A 27 -9.81 19.92 -4.64
N GLY A 28 -8.71 20.41 -5.24
CA GLY A 28 -8.38 21.84 -5.24
C GLY A 28 -9.50 22.68 -5.89
N GLY A 29 -10.05 22.21 -7.01
CA GLY A 29 -11.19 22.85 -7.68
C GLY A 29 -12.45 22.87 -6.82
N VAL A 30 -12.79 21.76 -6.14
CA VAL A 30 -13.93 21.71 -5.21
C VAL A 30 -13.74 22.66 -4.03
N VAL A 31 -12.54 22.71 -3.44
CA VAL A 31 -12.22 23.64 -2.36
C VAL A 31 -12.32 25.10 -2.83
N ALA A 32 -11.77 25.41 -4.01
CA ALA A 32 -11.87 26.75 -4.58
C ALA A 32 -13.33 27.15 -4.84
N LEU A 33 -14.14 26.23 -5.42
CA LEU A 33 -15.56 26.46 -5.64
C LEU A 33 -16.31 26.69 -4.33
N LEU A 34 -16.04 25.90 -3.28
CA LEU A 34 -16.66 26.09 -1.96
C LEU A 34 -16.32 27.46 -1.37
N LEU A 35 -15.07 27.91 -1.47
CA LEU A 35 -14.65 29.22 -0.97
C LEU A 35 -15.30 30.36 -1.76
N VAL A 36 -15.42 30.22 -3.08
CA VAL A 36 -16.15 31.16 -3.95
C VAL A 36 -17.62 31.21 -3.54
N LEU A 37 -18.28 30.05 -3.42
CA LEU A 37 -19.68 29.96 -3.00
C LEU A 37 -19.90 30.60 -1.62
N LEU A 38 -19.03 30.32 -0.64
CA LEU A 38 -19.05 30.96 0.68
C LEU A 38 -18.94 32.49 0.55
N ALA A 39 -18.00 32.98 -0.25
CA ALA A 39 -17.81 34.43 -0.44
C ALA A 39 -19.02 35.12 -1.09
N PHE A 40 -19.77 34.44 -1.97
CA PHE A 40 -20.90 35.02 -2.69
C PHE A 40 -22.26 34.80 -2.02
N LEU A 41 -22.49 33.66 -1.36
CA LEU A 41 -23.81 33.29 -0.83
C LEU A 41 -24.08 33.83 0.57
N THR A 42 -23.05 34.29 1.28
CA THR A 42 -23.19 34.60 2.70
C THR A 42 -22.56 35.95 2.99
N GLN A 43 -23.21 36.77 3.83
CA GLN A 43 -22.56 37.88 4.55
C GLN A 43 -21.58 37.33 5.61
N THR A 44 -20.89 36.24 5.30
CA THR A 44 -20.00 35.55 6.22
C THR A 44 -18.81 36.47 6.49
N PRO A 45 -18.48 36.73 7.76
CA PRO A 45 -17.33 37.54 8.09
C PRO A 45 -16.06 36.94 7.47
N ALA A 46 -15.19 37.79 6.91
CA ALA A 46 -13.98 37.36 6.20
C ALA A 46 -13.10 36.40 7.05
N ALA A 47 -13.11 36.56 8.37
CA ALA A 47 -12.40 35.67 9.30
C ALA A 47 -12.84 34.20 9.18
N TRP A 48 -14.11 33.91 8.95
CA TRP A 48 -14.61 32.54 8.77
C TRP A 48 -14.17 31.95 7.43
N ILE A 49 -14.18 32.75 6.37
CA ILE A 49 -13.70 32.31 5.04
C ILE A 49 -12.22 31.96 5.12
N VAL A 50 -11.42 32.80 5.79
CA VAL A 50 -9.99 32.54 6.02
C VAL A 50 -9.81 31.28 6.88
N GLY A 51 -10.55 31.15 7.99
CA GLY A 51 -10.46 29.98 8.87
C GLY A 51 -10.79 28.67 8.16
N ILE A 52 -11.89 28.64 7.40
CA ILE A 52 -12.30 27.48 6.59
C ILE A 52 -11.26 27.22 5.49
N GLY A 53 -10.76 28.25 4.82
CA GLY A 53 -9.73 28.13 3.79
C GLY A 53 -8.45 27.50 4.32
N VAL A 54 -7.97 27.94 5.49
CA VAL A 54 -6.79 27.37 6.15
C VAL A 54 -7.03 25.91 6.53
N LEU A 55 -8.20 25.58 7.07
CA LEU A 55 -8.54 24.21 7.45
C LEU A 55 -8.59 23.29 6.22
N LEU A 56 -9.23 23.72 5.13
CA LEU A 56 -9.31 22.97 3.88
C LEU A 56 -7.93 22.81 3.24
N PHE A 57 -7.09 23.84 3.29
CA PHE A 57 -5.72 23.76 2.81
C PHE A 57 -4.90 22.74 3.61
N ALA A 58 -4.96 22.80 4.95
CA ALA A 58 -4.30 21.83 5.82
C ALA A 58 -4.80 20.40 5.53
N TYR A 59 -6.10 20.24 5.32
CA TYR A 59 -6.69 18.96 4.90
C TYR A 59 -6.11 18.47 3.56
N LEU A 60 -6.05 19.33 2.53
CA LEU A 60 -5.45 18.98 1.24
C LEU A 60 -3.97 18.61 1.37
N VAL A 61 -3.21 19.30 2.21
CA VAL A 61 -1.80 18.99 2.43
C VAL A 61 -1.65 17.60 3.05
N VAL A 62 -2.35 17.35 4.15
CA VAL A 62 -2.25 16.08 4.90
C VAL A 62 -2.76 14.91 4.06
N TRP A 63 -3.94 15.03 3.45
CA TRP A 63 -4.58 13.92 2.76
C TRP A 63 -4.13 13.77 1.31
N GLY A 64 -3.75 14.87 0.65
CA GLY A 64 -3.23 14.88 -0.71
C GLY A 64 -1.78 14.42 -0.77
N PHE A 65 -0.87 15.03 0.00
CA PHE A 65 0.57 14.74 -0.14
C PHE A 65 1.02 13.47 0.59
N SER A 66 0.30 13.03 1.63
CA SER A 66 0.67 11.82 2.39
C SER A 66 0.86 10.58 1.49
N PRO A 67 -0.05 10.27 0.55
CA PRO A 67 0.15 9.20 -0.43
C PRO A 67 1.46 9.28 -1.24
N LEU A 68 1.91 10.49 -1.62
CA LEU A 68 3.12 10.67 -2.44
C LEU A 68 4.41 10.26 -1.73
N LEU A 69 4.39 10.37 -0.39
CA LEU A 69 5.52 10.09 0.48
C LEU A 69 5.50 8.65 1.02
N THR A 70 4.59 7.80 0.52
CA THR A 70 4.50 6.41 0.98
C THR A 70 5.02 5.41 -0.04
N THR A 71 5.90 4.53 0.45
CA THR A 71 6.47 3.42 -0.30
C THR A 71 6.09 2.10 0.36
N HIS A 72 5.77 1.11 -0.46
CA HIS A 72 5.77 -0.29 -0.05
C HIS A 72 7.21 -0.73 0.17
N ALA A 73 7.42 -1.68 1.07
CA ALA A 73 8.76 -2.16 1.33
C ALA A 73 8.83 -3.67 1.45
N LEU A 74 9.76 -4.25 0.70
CA LEU A 74 10.08 -5.65 0.74
C LEU A 74 11.41 -5.85 1.48
N SER A 75 11.33 -6.55 2.61
CA SER A 75 12.48 -6.95 3.40
C SER A 75 12.78 -8.45 3.20
N ARG A 76 13.72 -9.01 3.98
CA ARG A 76 14.07 -10.44 3.89
C ARG A 76 12.90 -11.39 4.16
N ALA A 77 12.02 -11.04 5.10
CA ALA A 77 10.94 -11.94 5.56
C ALA A 77 9.56 -11.27 5.62
N LEU A 78 9.48 -9.96 5.38
CA LEU A 78 8.25 -9.18 5.51
C LEU A 78 8.04 -8.28 4.29
N LEU A 79 6.80 -8.27 3.81
CA LEU A 79 6.24 -7.24 2.96
C LEU A 79 5.51 -6.22 3.84
N THR A 80 5.91 -4.96 3.75
CA THR A 80 5.23 -3.84 4.41
C THR A 80 4.40 -3.12 3.38
N LEU A 81 3.09 -3.15 3.55
CA LEU A 81 2.15 -2.36 2.76
C LEU A 81 1.85 -1.05 3.48
N ARG A 82 1.88 0.07 2.75
CA ARG A 82 1.62 1.39 3.31
C ARG A 82 0.77 2.20 2.34
N GLN A 83 -0.21 2.91 2.86
CA GLN A 83 -1.02 3.85 2.10
C GLN A 83 -1.26 5.08 2.97
N GLY A 84 -0.48 6.14 2.71
CA GLY A 84 -0.46 7.33 3.55
C GLY A 84 -0.10 7.06 5.02
N TRP A 85 -0.65 7.88 5.91
CA TRP A 85 -0.47 7.77 7.36
C TRP A 85 -1.49 6.85 8.02
N TYR A 86 -2.63 6.61 7.37
CA TYR A 86 -3.78 5.91 7.95
C TYR A 86 -3.71 4.39 7.77
N PHE A 87 -2.84 3.86 6.90
CA PHE A 87 -2.71 2.42 6.71
C PHE A 87 -1.26 1.95 6.67
N ARG A 88 -0.99 0.95 7.51
CA ARG A 88 0.26 0.18 7.51
C ARG A 88 -0.06 -1.27 7.86
N ALA A 89 0.36 -2.20 7.01
CA ALA A 89 0.22 -3.63 7.24
C ALA A 89 1.55 -4.35 7.04
N PHE A 90 1.80 -5.34 7.88
CA PHE A 90 2.98 -6.20 7.80
C PHE A 90 2.55 -7.62 7.44
N VAL A 91 3.01 -8.10 6.29
CA VAL A 91 2.68 -9.41 5.73
C VAL A 91 3.95 -10.26 5.71
N PRO A 92 4.05 -11.31 6.54
CA PRO A 92 5.16 -12.25 6.47
C PRO A 92 5.18 -12.96 5.12
N LEU A 93 6.33 -13.02 4.45
CA LEU A 93 6.46 -13.63 3.13
C LEU A 93 6.12 -15.13 3.14
N LYS A 94 6.39 -15.83 4.26
CA LYS A 94 6.00 -17.23 4.46
C LYS A 94 4.49 -17.44 4.47
N GLY A 95 3.73 -16.41 4.83
CA GLY A 95 2.26 -16.41 4.87
C GLY A 95 1.61 -16.04 3.53
N ILE A 96 2.38 -15.67 2.52
CA ILE A 96 1.88 -15.44 1.16
C ILE A 96 1.81 -16.79 0.44
N GLU A 97 0.64 -17.10 -0.11
CA GLU A 97 0.36 -18.26 -0.94
C GLU A 97 0.79 -17.99 -2.38
N SER A 98 0.18 -16.99 -3.03
CA SER A 98 0.49 -16.56 -4.40
C SER A 98 0.57 -15.03 -4.50
N ALA A 99 1.22 -14.55 -5.57
CA ALA A 99 1.32 -13.14 -5.90
C ALA A 99 1.31 -12.99 -7.42
N GLU A 100 0.33 -12.25 -7.93
CA GLU A 100 0.01 -12.19 -9.36
C GLU A 100 -0.33 -10.76 -9.78
N PRO A 101 -0.13 -10.41 -11.06
CA PRO A 101 -0.76 -9.24 -11.65
C PRO A 101 -2.27 -9.25 -11.42
N PHE A 102 -2.85 -8.09 -11.17
CA PHE A 102 -4.30 -7.94 -11.07
C PHE A 102 -4.78 -6.94 -12.12
N ASP A 103 -5.70 -7.35 -12.99
CA ASP A 103 -6.19 -6.52 -14.10
C ASP A 103 -7.69 -6.18 -13.96
N GLY A 104 -8.28 -6.37 -12.78
CA GLY A 104 -9.67 -6.04 -12.50
C GLY A 104 -9.90 -4.57 -12.11
N ASP A 105 -11.16 -4.13 -12.15
CA ASP A 105 -11.53 -2.82 -11.60
C ASP A 105 -11.45 -2.83 -10.07
N VAL A 106 -10.85 -1.78 -9.52
CA VAL A 106 -10.60 -1.65 -8.08
C VAL A 106 -11.14 -0.33 -7.54
N PRO A 107 -11.73 -0.34 -6.33
CA PRO A 107 -12.05 0.88 -5.64
C PRO A 107 -10.77 1.58 -5.21
N LEU A 108 -10.70 2.88 -5.44
CA LEU A 108 -9.60 3.72 -4.98
C LEU A 108 -9.71 3.94 -3.46
N GLY A 109 -8.58 3.93 -2.77
CA GLY A 109 -8.47 4.07 -1.33
C GLY A 109 -8.25 2.73 -0.62
N LEU A 110 -8.54 2.76 0.68
CA LEU A 110 -8.50 1.60 1.56
C LEU A 110 -9.93 1.07 1.74
N ARG A 111 -10.22 -0.12 1.21
CA ARG A 111 -11.59 -0.69 1.25
C ARG A 111 -11.58 -2.20 1.36
N ALA A 112 -12.39 -2.75 2.26
CA ALA A 112 -12.68 -4.19 2.30
C ALA A 112 -13.89 -4.50 1.42
N SER A 113 -13.82 -5.60 0.66
CA SER A 113 -14.99 -6.15 -0.02
C SER A 113 -15.86 -6.92 0.98
N LEU A 114 -17.18 -6.68 0.96
CA LEU A 114 -18.11 -7.35 1.88
C LEU A 114 -18.40 -8.80 1.49
N GLY A 115 -18.35 -9.13 0.19
CA GLY A 115 -18.66 -10.47 -0.32
C GLY A 115 -17.45 -11.33 -0.68
N ARG A 116 -16.27 -10.73 -0.79
CA ARG A 116 -15.00 -11.43 -1.03
C ARG A 116 -14.06 -11.03 0.09
N ARG A 117 -13.31 -11.95 0.69
CA ARG A 117 -12.34 -11.68 1.76
C ARG A 117 -11.11 -10.94 1.21
N ARG A 118 -11.33 -9.81 0.56
CA ARG A 118 -10.34 -9.04 -0.19
C ARG A 118 -10.24 -7.64 0.37
N LEU A 119 -9.01 -7.22 0.61
CA LEU A 119 -8.65 -5.89 1.02
C LEU A 119 -8.03 -5.14 -0.17
N TYR A 120 -8.61 -4.00 -0.52
CA TYR A 120 -8.04 -3.07 -1.49
C TYR A 120 -7.26 -1.99 -0.76
N VAL A 121 -6.00 -1.84 -1.14
CA VAL A 121 -5.06 -0.81 -0.68
C VAL A 121 -4.55 -0.11 -1.94
N THR A 122 -5.46 0.56 -2.66
CA THR A 122 -5.16 1.04 -4.02
C THR A 122 -5.30 2.54 -4.14
N GLY A 123 -4.56 3.15 -5.05
CA GLY A 123 -4.62 4.59 -5.30
C GLY A 123 -4.21 4.94 -6.70
N SER A 124 -3.65 3.99 -7.42
CA SER A 124 -3.82 3.87 -8.86
C SER A 124 -4.72 2.69 -9.22
N LYS A 125 -5.30 2.74 -10.43
CA LYS A 125 -5.92 1.58 -11.10
C LYS A 125 -4.94 0.83 -12.01
N VAL A 126 -3.67 1.24 -12.01
CA VAL A 126 -2.59 0.70 -12.85
C VAL A 126 -1.50 0.13 -11.95
N GLY A 127 -0.75 -0.87 -12.43
CA GLY A 127 0.34 -1.47 -11.66
C GLY A 127 -0.17 -2.32 -10.49
N LEU A 128 -1.39 -2.84 -10.61
CA LEU A 128 -2.05 -3.60 -9.55
C LEU A 128 -1.47 -4.99 -9.41
N VAL A 129 -1.27 -5.38 -8.15
CA VAL A 129 -0.80 -6.68 -7.70
C VAL A 129 -1.81 -7.24 -6.72
N SER A 130 -2.16 -8.51 -6.88
CA SER A 130 -2.88 -9.28 -5.87
C SER A 130 -1.93 -10.21 -5.15
N ILE A 131 -1.98 -10.23 -3.83
CA ILE A 131 -1.35 -11.27 -3.01
C ILE A 131 -2.43 -12.05 -2.28
N ARG A 132 -2.36 -13.37 -2.40
CA ARG A 132 -3.19 -14.30 -1.63
C ARG A 132 -2.42 -14.77 -0.41
N LEU A 133 -3.07 -14.75 0.73
CA LEU A 133 -2.55 -15.19 2.02
C LEU A 133 -2.98 -16.63 2.26
N LYS A 134 -2.11 -17.41 2.91
CA LYS A 134 -2.42 -18.79 3.31
C LYS A 134 -3.57 -18.87 4.30
N GLU A 135 -3.69 -17.86 5.17
CA GLU A 135 -4.72 -17.76 6.18
C GLU A 135 -5.34 -16.35 6.15
N PRO A 136 -6.66 -16.22 6.34
CA PRO A 136 -7.30 -14.92 6.48
C PRO A 136 -6.75 -14.15 7.67
N ARG A 137 -6.50 -12.84 7.50
CA ARG A 137 -5.97 -11.96 8.54
C ARG A 137 -6.91 -10.79 8.80
N ARG A 138 -6.92 -10.32 10.05
CA ARG A 138 -7.71 -9.18 10.47
C ARG A 138 -6.93 -7.87 10.31
N PHE A 139 -7.56 -6.86 9.73
CA PHE A 139 -6.99 -5.55 9.46
C PHE A 139 -7.74 -4.46 10.24
N TRP A 140 -7.21 -4.08 11.40
CA TRP A 140 -7.84 -3.09 12.30
C TRP A 140 -7.98 -1.70 11.67
N ALA A 141 -7.08 -1.33 10.77
CA ALA A 141 -7.17 -0.08 10.01
C ALA A 141 -8.42 0.01 9.11
N VAL A 142 -9.13 -1.10 8.90
CA VAL A 142 -10.38 -1.16 8.13
C VAL A 142 -11.48 -1.79 8.98
N LEU A 143 -11.71 -1.21 10.17
CA LEU A 143 -12.74 -1.64 11.12
C LEU A 143 -12.65 -3.13 11.49
N GLY A 144 -11.44 -3.69 11.49
CA GLY A 144 -11.20 -5.08 11.81
C GLY A 144 -11.74 -6.06 10.76
N ALA A 145 -11.85 -5.65 9.49
CA ALA A 145 -12.20 -6.54 8.39
C ALA A 145 -11.19 -7.68 8.25
N THR A 146 -11.70 -8.86 7.87
CA THR A 146 -10.87 -10.05 7.62
C THR A 146 -10.68 -10.25 6.13
N ALA A 147 -9.44 -10.42 5.69
CA ALA A 147 -9.10 -10.66 4.29
C ALA A 147 -8.01 -11.73 4.14
N ASP A 148 -8.16 -12.59 3.13
CA ASP A 148 -7.14 -13.54 2.65
C ASP A 148 -6.54 -13.11 1.31
N GLU A 149 -7.06 -12.07 0.67
CA GLU A 149 -6.49 -11.47 -0.53
C GLU A 149 -6.26 -9.97 -0.32
N ILE A 150 -5.10 -9.46 -0.74
CA ILE A 150 -4.79 -8.03 -0.68
C ILE A 150 -4.41 -7.56 -2.08
N VAL A 151 -5.14 -6.56 -2.59
CA VAL A 151 -4.87 -5.92 -3.88
C VAL A 151 -4.34 -4.52 -3.63
N PHE A 152 -3.18 -4.21 -4.19
CA PHE A 152 -2.51 -2.91 -4.04
C PHE A 152 -1.78 -2.53 -5.33
N ASP A 153 -1.52 -1.25 -5.53
CA ASP A 153 -0.75 -0.77 -6.68
C ASP A 153 0.70 -0.46 -6.33
N VAL A 154 1.58 -0.73 -7.29
CA VAL A 154 3.00 -0.38 -7.27
C VAL A 154 3.35 0.28 -8.59
N ASP A 155 4.32 1.20 -8.56
CA ASP A 155 4.76 1.92 -9.76
C ASP A 155 5.38 0.97 -10.81
N SER A 156 6.19 0.02 -10.36
CA SER A 156 6.80 -1.03 -11.19
C SER A 156 6.31 -2.43 -10.79
N ARG A 157 5.18 -2.86 -11.37
CA ARG A 157 4.55 -4.16 -11.10
C ARG A 157 5.50 -5.34 -11.30
N ASP A 158 6.15 -5.41 -12.46
CA ASP A 158 6.96 -6.56 -12.82
C ASP A 158 8.20 -6.67 -11.94
N ALA A 159 8.88 -5.54 -11.69
CA ALA A 159 10.03 -5.47 -10.78
C ALA A 159 9.65 -5.85 -9.33
N PHE A 160 8.45 -5.49 -8.87
CA PHE A 160 7.96 -5.93 -7.56
C PHE A 160 7.75 -7.44 -7.51
N LEU A 161 7.07 -8.01 -8.50
CA LEU A 161 6.78 -9.43 -8.55
C LEU A 161 8.06 -10.27 -8.67
N GLU A 162 9.02 -9.82 -9.47
CA GLU A 162 10.34 -10.44 -9.58
C GLU A 162 11.07 -10.43 -8.24
N ALA A 163 11.19 -9.26 -7.59
CA ALA A 163 11.84 -9.15 -6.29
C ALA A 163 11.14 -10.01 -5.22
N LEU A 164 9.81 -10.13 -5.26
CA LEU A 164 9.06 -10.97 -4.36
C LEU A 164 9.34 -12.46 -4.60
N ARG A 165 9.43 -12.89 -5.86
CA ARG A 165 9.78 -14.28 -6.23
C ARG A 165 11.20 -14.63 -5.77
N GLU A 166 12.19 -13.78 -6.04
CA GLU A 166 13.57 -13.94 -5.58
C GLU A 166 13.64 -14.13 -4.06
N ARG A 167 12.94 -13.25 -3.32
CA ARG A 167 12.91 -13.30 -1.85
C ARG A 167 12.23 -14.57 -1.35
N ARG A 168 11.11 -14.99 -1.94
CA ARG A 168 10.42 -16.22 -1.54
C ARG A 168 11.25 -17.48 -1.84
N ALA A 169 11.95 -17.52 -2.97
CA ALA A 169 12.86 -18.62 -3.30
C ALA A 169 13.99 -18.77 -2.27
N SER A 170 14.56 -17.64 -1.79
CA SER A 170 15.58 -17.65 -0.74
C SER A 170 15.09 -18.13 0.64
N LEU A 171 13.77 -18.21 0.85
CA LEU A 171 13.14 -18.67 2.09
C LEU A 171 12.67 -20.13 2.02
N ALA A 172 12.70 -20.75 0.84
CA ALA A 172 12.39 -22.17 0.71
C ALA A 172 13.47 -22.97 1.46
N PRO A 173 13.09 -23.99 2.26
CA PRO A 173 14.08 -24.82 2.93
C PRO A 173 14.95 -25.47 1.86
N VAL A 174 16.27 -25.24 1.95
CA VAL A 174 17.26 -26.00 1.18
C VAL A 174 16.99 -27.47 1.49
N GLN A 175 16.68 -28.27 0.47
CA GLN A 175 16.56 -29.72 0.64
C GLN A 175 17.88 -30.18 1.25
N ALA A 176 17.84 -30.66 2.50
CA ALA A 176 19.00 -31.30 3.10
C ALA A 176 19.36 -32.46 2.18
N GLU A 177 20.52 -32.35 1.55
CA GLU A 177 21.14 -33.40 0.77
C GLU A 177 21.07 -34.67 1.61
N ARG A 178 20.32 -35.65 1.09
CA ARG A 178 20.01 -36.91 1.74
C ARG A 178 21.35 -37.55 2.10
N ALA A 179 21.72 -37.54 3.38
CA ALA A 179 22.95 -38.14 3.86
C ALA A 179 23.04 -39.57 3.32
N ASP A 180 24.09 -39.82 2.55
CA ASP A 180 24.38 -41.09 1.88
C ASP A 180 24.25 -42.25 2.86
N SER A 181 23.41 -43.21 2.49
CA SER A 181 23.21 -44.48 3.18
C SER A 181 24.39 -45.46 2.99
N HIS A 182 25.62 -44.97 2.83
CA HIS A 182 26.82 -45.76 2.51
C HIS A 182 27.78 -45.89 3.69
N LEU A 183 27.27 -46.26 4.87
CA LEU A 183 28.09 -46.81 5.96
C LEU A 183 27.39 -48.03 6.56
N ARG A 184 27.53 -49.15 5.87
CA ARG A 184 27.42 -50.50 6.41
C ARG A 184 28.55 -51.30 5.78
N ASP A 185 29.60 -51.51 6.56
CA ASP A 185 30.50 -52.68 6.50
C ASP A 185 30.84 -53.04 7.95
#